data_AF-A0A9F5JCL9-F1
#
_entry.id   AF-A0A9F5JCL9-F1
#
_cell.length_a   1.000
_cell.length_b   1.000
_cell.length_c   1.000
_cell.angle_alpha   90.00
_cell.angle_beta   90.00
_cell.angle_gamma   90.00
#
_symmetry.space_group_name_H-M   'P 1'
#
loop_
_entity.id
_entity.type
_entity.pdbx_description
1 polymer ?
#
loop_
_entity_poly.entity_id
_entity_poly.type
_entity_poly.pdbx_seq_one_letter_code
_entity_poly.pdbx_strand_id
1 'polypeptide(L)'
;MAPLPGVELVKTPLQLYRYLLRCCKVLPEKNLQDHYKHTIRQSFKVHVDEDSPERIQQIIQRAIEDADWVMEKQREGRASNFLKKENFQINPFQ
;
A
#
# COMPACT_ATOMS: atom_id res chain seq x y z
N MET A 1 -2.55 17.92 0.93
CA MET A 1 -2.11 16.56 0.60
C MET A 1 -2.52 16.30 -0.83
N ALA A 2 -1.57 16.26 -1.76
CA ALA A 2 -1.88 15.90 -3.15
C ALA A 2 -1.68 14.39 -3.26
N PRO A 3 -2.71 13.63 -3.69
CA PRO A 3 -2.55 12.19 -3.92
C PRO A 3 -1.44 11.96 -4.95
N LEU A 4 -0.71 10.86 -4.82
CA LEU A 4 0.27 10.47 -5.84
C LEU A 4 -0.43 10.38 -7.21
N PRO A 5 0.17 10.91 -8.29
CA PRO A 5 -0.46 10.93 -9.60
C PRO A 5 -0.88 9.51 -10.02
N GLY A 6 -2.18 9.32 -10.22
CA GLY A 6 -2.78 8.05 -10.61
C GLY A 6 -3.59 7.34 -9.52
N VAL A 7 -3.68 7.87 -8.29
CA VAL A 7 -4.55 7.32 -7.24
C VAL A 7 -6.03 7.33 -7.64
N GLU A 8 -6.49 8.42 -8.25
CA GLU A 8 -7.90 8.61 -8.66
C GLU A 8 -8.36 7.59 -9.72
N LEU A 9 -7.40 6.94 -10.40
CA LEU A 9 -7.65 5.93 -11.42
C LEU A 9 -7.75 4.52 -10.83
N VAL A 10 -7.43 4.33 -9.55
CA VAL A 10 -7.49 3.03 -8.89
C VAL A 10 -8.91 2.76 -8.42
N LYS A 11 -9.68 2.06 -9.27
CA LYS A 11 -11.07 1.66 -8.99
C LYS A 11 -11.24 0.15 -8.92
N THR A 12 -10.19 -0.61 -9.24
CA THR A 12 -10.20 -2.07 -9.29
C THR A 12 -9.02 -2.66 -8.51
N PRO A 13 -9.15 -3.88 -7.96
CA PRO A 13 -8.06 -4.56 -7.27
C PRO A 13 -6.79 -4.66 -8.11
N LEU A 14 -6.92 -4.93 -9.42
CA LEU A 14 -5.78 -5.04 -10.32
C LEU A 14 -5.03 -3.71 -10.48
N GLN A 15 -5.74 -2.59 -10.55
CA GLN A 15 -5.13 -1.26 -10.58
C GLN A 15 -4.41 -0.96 -9.27
N LEU A 16 -5.01 -1.34 -8.13
CA LEU A 16 -4.40 -1.18 -6.81
C LEU A 16 -3.09 -1.96 -6.72
N TYR A 17 -3.09 -3.21 -7.15
CA TYR A 17 -1.88 -4.05 -7.17
C TYR A 17 -0.74 -3.39 -7.94
N ARG A 18 -1.02 -2.87 -9.15
CA ARG A 18 -0.03 -2.16 -9.98
C ARG A 18 0.42 -0.83 -9.37
N TYR A 19 -0.47 -0.13 -8.68
CA TYR A 19 -0.15 1.12 -7.99
C TYR A 19 0.79 0.85 -6.80
N LEU A 20 0.45 -0.08 -5.92
CA LEU A 20 1.26 -0.44 -4.75
C LEU A 20 2.66 -0.95 -5.14
N LEU A 21 2.75 -1.76 -6.19
CA LEU A 21 4.04 -2.22 -6.73
C LEU A 21 4.89 -1.07 -7.29
N ARG A 22 4.29 -0.02 -7.86
CA ARG A 22 5.02 1.18 -8.28
C ARG A 22 5.57 1.91 -7.07
N CYS A 23 4.78 2.11 -6.02
CA CYS A 23 5.24 2.74 -4.77
C CYS A 23 6.43 1.97 -4.17
N CYS A 24 6.38 0.64 -4.15
CA CYS A 24 7.48 -0.20 -3.69
C CYS A 24 8.79 0.05 -4.44
N LYS A 25 8.76 0.37 -5.74
CA LYS A 25 9.98 0.65 -6.52
C LYS A 25 10.62 1.99 -6.18
N VAL A 26 9.84 2.94 -5.67
CA VAL A 26 10.32 4.27 -5.28
C VAL A 26 11.03 4.22 -3.92
N LEU A 27 10.76 3.18 -3.10
CA LEU A 27 11.40 3.02 -1.81
C LEU A 27 12.92 2.75 -1.96
N PRO A 28 13.79 3.45 -1.23
CA PRO A 28 15.24 3.34 -1.39
C PRO A 28 15.82 2.03 -0.84
N GLU A 29 15.17 1.41 0.16
CA GLU A 29 15.68 0.18 0.81
C GLU A 29 15.10 -1.08 0.19
N LYS A 30 15.96 -1.95 -0.35
CA LYS A 30 15.56 -3.26 -0.92
C LYS A 30 14.79 -4.14 0.07
N ASN A 31 15.20 -4.15 1.34
CA ASN A 31 14.53 -4.93 2.38
C ASN A 31 13.06 -4.49 2.57
N LEU A 32 12.79 -3.19 2.52
CA LEU A 32 11.43 -2.66 2.55
C LEU A 32 10.66 -3.04 1.29
N GLN A 33 11.28 -2.94 0.10
CA GLN A 33 10.61 -3.32 -1.14
C GLN A 33 10.11 -4.78 -1.10
N ASP A 34 10.93 -5.70 -0.63
CA ASP A 34 10.59 -7.13 -0.60
C ASP A 34 9.56 -7.44 0.49
N HIS A 35 9.66 -6.80 1.66
CA HIS A 35 8.64 -6.88 2.69
C HIS A 35 7.27 -6.41 2.17
N TYR A 36 7.20 -5.21 1.59
CA TYR A 36 5.95 -4.68 1.06
C TYR A 36 5.40 -5.49 -0.10
N LYS A 37 6.25 -5.96 -1.04
CA LYS A 37 5.81 -6.87 -2.10
C LYS A 37 5.19 -8.14 -1.54
N HIS A 38 5.77 -8.70 -0.48
CA HIS A 38 5.23 -9.90 0.15
C HIS A 38 3.88 -9.60 0.82
N THR A 39 3.80 -8.52 1.60
CA THR A 39 2.56 -8.09 2.26
C THR A 39 1.44 -7.84 1.25
N ILE A 40 1.70 -7.09 0.18
CA ILE A 40 0.71 -6.83 -0.89
C ILE A 40 0.20 -8.15 -1.47
N ARG A 41 1.09 -9.10 -1.79
CA ARG A 41 0.65 -10.40 -2.32
C ARG A 41 -0.19 -11.19 -1.33
N GLN A 42 0.19 -11.20 -0.05
CA GLN A 42 -0.58 -11.88 0.99
C GLN A 42 -1.95 -11.25 1.17
N SER A 43 -2.05 -9.92 1.22
CA SER A 43 -3.32 -9.23 1.36
C SER A 43 -4.29 -9.54 0.21
N PHE A 44 -3.81 -9.56 -1.04
CA PHE A 44 -4.63 -9.95 -2.18
C PHE A 44 -5.07 -11.42 -2.13
N LYS A 45 -4.24 -12.31 -1.57
CA LYS A 45 -4.56 -13.73 -1.42
C LYS A 45 -5.65 -13.97 -0.37
N VAL A 46 -5.63 -13.23 0.74
CA VAL A 46 -6.62 -13.36 1.82
C VAL A 46 -8.00 -12.85 1.39
N HIS A 47 -8.05 -11.88 0.48
CA HIS A 47 -9.30 -11.30 -0.03
C HIS A 47 -9.70 -11.83 -1.41
N VAL A 48 -9.23 -13.02 -1.79
CA VAL A 48 -9.56 -13.61 -3.11
C VAL A 48 -11.03 -14.04 -3.21
N ASP A 49 -11.62 -14.43 -2.08
CA ASP A 49 -13.02 -14.87 -1.99
C ASP A 49 -13.99 -13.72 -1.66
N GLU A 50 -13.50 -12.47 -1.62
CA GLU A 50 -14.32 -11.29 -1.36
C GLU A 50 -14.99 -10.81 -2.66
N ASP A 51 -16.30 -11.02 -2.76
CA ASP A 51 -17.09 -10.64 -3.93
C ASP A 51 -17.91 -9.34 -3.72
N SER A 52 -17.99 -8.80 -2.49
CA SER A 52 -18.75 -7.58 -2.24
C SER A 52 -18.06 -6.36 -2.87
N PRO A 53 -18.72 -5.65 -3.79
CA PRO A 53 -18.14 -4.47 -4.41
C PRO A 53 -17.91 -3.35 -3.38
N GLU A 54 -18.77 -3.19 -2.36
CA GLU A 54 -18.54 -2.19 -1.32
C GLU A 54 -17.29 -2.52 -0.50
N ARG A 55 -17.12 -3.79 -0.12
CA ARG A 55 -15.96 -4.20 0.66
C ARG A 55 -14.68 -4.05 -0.16
N ILE A 56 -14.68 -4.48 -1.43
CA ILE A 56 -13.55 -4.29 -2.35
C ILE A 56 -13.19 -2.80 -2.50
N GLN A 57 -14.17 -1.90 -2.58
CA GLN A 57 -13.90 -0.47 -2.67
C GLN A 57 -13.29 0.08 -1.37
N GLN A 58 -13.80 -0.31 -0.20
CA GLN A 58 -13.22 0.07 1.09
C GLN A 58 -11.77 -0.43 1.22
N ILE A 59 -11.53 -1.65 0.76
CA ILE A 59 -10.19 -2.25 0.65
C ILE A 59 -9.30 -1.30 -0.17
N ILE A 60 -9.71 -1.00 -1.40
CA ILE A 60 -8.91 -0.16 -2.29
C ILE A 60 -8.60 1.21 -1.68
N GLN A 61 -9.62 1.88 -1.14
CA GLN A 61 -9.50 3.21 -0.57
C GLN A 61 -8.49 3.24 0.59
N ARG A 62 -8.58 2.26 1.50
CA ARG A 62 -7.71 2.22 2.67
C ARG A 62 -6.28 1.85 2.32
N ALA A 63 -6.08 0.96 1.34
CA ALA A 63 -4.75 0.64 0.82
C ALA A 63 -4.06 1.83 0.14
N ILE A 64 -4.84 2.70 -0.49
CA ILE A 64 -4.35 3.95 -1.06
C ILE A 64 -3.89 4.89 0.06
N GLU A 65 -4.72 5.10 1.08
CA GLU A 65 -4.41 5.99 2.21
C GLU A 65 -3.16 5.55 2.97
N ASP A 66 -3.03 4.25 3.23
CA ASP A 66 -1.84 3.67 3.85
C ASP A 66 -0.58 3.92 3.00
N ALA A 67 -0.68 3.70 1.69
CA ALA A 67 0.44 3.90 0.77
C ALA A 67 0.85 5.38 0.69
N ASP A 68 -0.11 6.30 0.57
CA ASP A 68 0.14 7.73 0.54
C ASP A 68 0.79 8.20 1.86
N TRP A 69 0.32 7.71 3.01
CA TRP A 69 0.93 8.00 4.31
C TRP A 69 2.40 7.55 4.37
N VAL A 70 2.70 6.32 3.96
CA VAL A 70 4.09 5.80 3.92
C VAL A 70 4.96 6.64 3.00
N MET A 71 4.45 6.99 1.81
CA MET A 71 5.20 7.76 0.82
C MET A 71 5.46 9.21 1.29
N GLU A 72 4.53 9.82 2.01
CA GLU A 72 4.74 11.11 2.67
C GLU A 72 5.83 11.02 3.74
N LYS A 73 5.78 9.98 4.60
CA LYS A 73 6.81 9.77 5.63
C LYS A 73 8.20 9.52 5.07
N GLN A 74 8.30 8.85 3.91
CA GLN A 74 9.56 8.68 3.18
C GLN A 74 10.08 10.01 2.64
N ARG A 75 9.21 10.85 2.08
CA ARG A 75 9.57 12.19 1.58
C ARG A 75 10.10 13.10 2.69
N GLU A 76 9.54 13.00 3.89
CA GLU A 76 9.99 13.75 5.07
C GLU A 76 11.33 13.27 5.65
N GLY A 77 11.96 12.21 5.10
CA GLY A 77 13.25 11.70 5.58
C GLY A 77 13.21 11.07 6.98
N ARG A 78 12.02 10.87 7.56
CA ARG A 78 11.82 10.31 8.91
C ARG A 78 11.57 8.80 8.93
N ALA A 79 11.39 8.18 7.77
CA ALA A 79 10.91 6.81 7.68
C ALA A 79 11.93 5.72 8.07
N SER A 80 13.24 5.97 7.91
CA SER A 80 14.30 4.97 8.16
C SER A 80 14.37 4.51 9.63
N ASN A 81 13.91 5.34 10.57
CA ASN A 81 13.86 5.01 12.00
C ASN A 81 12.48 4.51 12.47
N PHE A 82 11.41 4.78 11.72
CA PHE A 82 10.04 4.43 12.11
C PHE A 82 9.69 3.00 11.69
N LEU A 83 10.06 2.60 10.47
CA LEU A 83 9.81 1.25 9.94
C LEU A 83 10.62 0.14 10.64
N LYS A 84 11.62 0.51 11.43
CA LYS A 84 12.41 -0.42 12.26
C LYS A 84 11.81 -0.64 13.66
N LYS A 85 10.91 0.23 14.14
CA LYS A 85 10.44 0.23 15.54
C LYS A 85 9.01 -0.23 15.74
N GLU A 86 8.17 -0.19 14.72
CA GLU A 86 6.82 -0.74 14.80
C GLU A 86 6.62 -1.74 13.66
N ASN A 87 5.98 -2.86 14.00
CA ASN A 87 5.39 -3.82 13.07
C ASN A 87 4.46 -3.07 12.12
N PHE A 88 5.00 -2.46 11.07
CA PHE A 88 4.22 -1.80 10.04
C PHE A 88 3.60 -2.88 9.16
N GLN A 89 2.63 -3.59 9.73
CA GLN A 89 1.59 -4.23 8.96
C GLN A 89 0.89 -3.06 8.25
N ILE A 90 1.25 -2.78 7.00
CA ILE A 90 0.24 -2.30 6.06
C ILE A 90 -0.81 -3.39 6.10
N ASN A 91 -1.78 -3.18 6.98
CA ASN A 91 -3.01 -3.92 7.06
C ASN A 91 -4.00 -2.89 6.53
N PRO A 92 -4.14 -2.79 5.20
CA PRO A 92 -5.08 -1.84 4.65
C PRO A 92 -6.53 -2.24 4.97
N PHE A 93 -6.72 -3.29 5.77
CA PHE A 93 -7.96 -4.00 6.01
C PHE A 93 -8.24 -4.30 7.49
N GLN A 94 -7.52 -3.70 8.46
CA GLN A 94 -7.92 -3.68 9.88
C GLN A 94 -9.00 -2.63 10.14
#